data_AF-A0A816D159-F1
#
_entry.id   AF-A0A816D159-F1
#
_cell.length_a   1.000
_cell.length_b   1.000
_cell.length_c   1.000
_cell.angle_alpha   90.00
_cell.angle_beta   90.00
_cell.angle_gamma   90.00
#
_symmetry.space_group_name_H-M   'P 1'
#
loop_
_entity.id
_entity.type
_entity.pdbx_description
1 polymer ?
#
loop_
_entity_poly.entity_id
_entity_poly.type
_entity_poly.pdbx_seq_one_letter_code
_entity_poly.pdbx_strand_id
1 'polypeptide(L)'
;VEATHAYGGPAAVQRFASEVARVLRPNGYFLWCDLCHIDGSKTSIDYLTANGKLIVEEKINITKNILHALDIQSNTRAEFIERYVRPREQEYFRLFAGLPGTQMYNGMYEGSIQYWRAVFRKKTTTIPII
;
A
#
# COMPACT_ATOMS: atom_id res chain seq x y z
N VAL A 1 -10.40 -3.85 0.66
CA VAL A 1 -8.94 -3.71 0.77
C VAL A 1 -8.60 -2.37 0.17
N GLU A 2 -7.72 -1.57 0.78
CA GLU A 2 -7.39 -0.21 0.30
C GLU A 2 -5.89 0.04 0.22
N ALA A 3 -5.50 0.98 -0.65
CA ALA A 3 -4.15 1.53 -0.76
C ALA A 3 -4.18 3.06 -0.54
N THR A 4 -3.15 3.59 0.07
CA THR A 4 -3.05 4.97 0.58
C THR A 4 -1.92 5.79 -0.04
N HIS A 5 -0.99 5.19 -0.78
CA HIS A 5 0.18 5.86 -1.36
C HIS A 5 -0.20 7.06 -2.26
N ALA A 6 -1.39 7.03 -2.86
CA ALA A 6 -1.90 8.08 -3.74
C ALA A 6 -2.64 9.23 -3.01
N TYR A 7 -2.81 9.18 -1.69
CA TYR A 7 -3.70 10.11 -0.97
C TYR A 7 -3.11 11.52 -0.75
N GLY A 8 -1.92 11.82 -1.26
CA GLY A 8 -1.32 13.15 -1.14
C GLY A 8 -0.73 13.44 0.25
N GLY A 9 -0.27 12.40 0.94
CA GLY A 9 0.58 12.52 2.13
C GLY A 9 -0.11 12.27 3.48
N PRO A 10 0.64 12.45 4.59
CA PRO A 10 0.26 11.96 5.92
C PRO A 10 -1.08 12.46 6.45
N ALA A 11 -1.38 13.74 6.26
CA ALA A 11 -2.61 14.35 6.77
C ALA A 11 -3.86 13.77 6.10
N ALA A 12 -3.77 13.43 4.82
CA ALA A 12 -4.87 12.81 4.10
C ALA A 12 -5.09 11.36 4.56
N VAL A 13 -4.02 10.60 4.79
CA VAL A 13 -4.09 9.24 5.35
C VAL A 13 -4.75 9.25 6.74
N GLN A 14 -4.42 10.21 7.60
CA GLN A 14 -5.03 10.33 8.93
C GLN A 14 -6.52 10.72 8.88
N ARG A 15 -6.91 11.62 7.96
CA ARG A 15 -8.33 11.94 7.72
C ARG A 15 -9.09 10.72 7.25
N PHE A 16 -8.53 9.99 6.28
CA PHE A 16 -9.10 8.73 5.80
C PHE A 16 -9.25 7.71 6.94
N ALA A 17 -8.22 7.51 7.77
CA ALA A 17 -8.27 6.59 8.91
C ALA A 17 -9.39 6.95 9.91
N SER A 18 -9.66 8.24 10.08
CA SER A 18 -10.74 8.73 10.95
C SER A 18 -12.12 8.40 10.38
N GLU A 19 -12.29 8.51 9.06
CA GLU A 19 -13.51 8.11 8.37
C GLU A 19 -13.72 6.60 8.38
N VAL A 20 -12.67 5.81 8.13
CA VAL A 20 -12.71 4.34 8.28
C VAL A 20 -13.19 3.95 9.67
N ALA A 21 -12.57 4.53 10.71
CA ALA A 21 -12.99 4.28 12.08
C ALA A 21 -14.43 4.73 12.36
N ARG A 22 -14.92 5.80 11.72
CA ARG A 22 -16.31 6.27 11.88
C ARG A 22 -17.30 5.26 11.30
N VAL A 23 -17.05 4.74 10.11
CA VAL A 23 -17.99 3.86 9.37
C VAL A 23 -17.92 2.39 9.78
N LEU A 24 -16.79 1.92 10.30
CA LEU A 24 -16.69 0.54 10.78
C LEU A 24 -17.61 0.31 11.98
N ARG A 25 -18.31 -0.84 11.96
CA ARG A 25 -18.97 -1.38 13.16
C ARG A 25 -17.95 -1.61 14.29
N PRO A 26 -18.36 -1.64 15.57
CA PRO A 26 -17.48 -2.10 16.65
C PRO A 26 -16.85 -3.45 16.30
N ASN A 27 -15.55 -3.61 16.57
CA ASN A 27 -14.76 -4.79 16.15
C ASN A 27 -14.71 -5.05 14.63
N GLY A 28 -15.12 -4.08 13.80
CA GLY A 28 -15.02 -4.17 12.35
C GLY A 28 -13.57 -4.16 11.86
N TYR A 29 -13.35 -4.78 10.71
CA TYR A 29 -12.05 -4.94 10.09
C TYR A 29 -11.83 -3.96 8.95
N PHE A 30 -10.63 -3.39 8.88
CA PHE A 30 -10.13 -2.67 7.72
C PHE A 30 -8.90 -3.39 7.17
N LEU A 31 -8.96 -3.77 5.90
CA LEU A 31 -7.88 -4.47 5.20
C LEU A 31 -7.15 -3.48 4.31
N TRP A 32 -5.83 -3.49 4.38
CA TRP A 32 -4.97 -2.55 3.68
C TRP A 32 -3.81 -3.30 3.02
N CYS A 33 -3.41 -2.86 1.84
CA CYS A 33 -2.33 -3.46 1.07
C CYS A 33 -1.70 -2.38 0.20
N ASP A 34 -0.45 -2.01 0.49
CA ASP A 34 0.15 -0.84 -0.17
C ASP A 34 1.68 -0.80 -0.14
N LEU A 35 2.23 0.13 -0.93
CA LEU A 35 3.62 0.53 -0.99
C LEU A 35 3.97 1.52 0.14
N CYS A 36 5.13 1.33 0.75
CA CYS A 36 5.72 2.21 1.76
C CYS A 36 7.16 2.54 1.36
N HIS A 37 7.48 3.83 1.29
CA HIS A 37 8.87 4.28 1.19
C HIS A 37 9.55 4.14 2.55
N ILE A 38 10.78 3.64 2.55
CA ILE A 38 11.61 3.49 3.74
C ILE A 38 12.66 4.61 3.71
N ASP A 39 12.26 5.78 4.19
CA ASP A 39 13.09 7.00 4.24
C ASP A 39 13.47 7.39 5.69
N GLY A 40 13.30 6.47 6.64
CA GLY A 40 13.56 6.71 8.06
C GLY A 40 12.44 7.47 8.79
N SER A 41 11.33 7.77 8.12
CA SER A 41 10.16 8.43 8.70
C SER A 41 9.03 7.45 9.06
N LYS A 42 7.85 8.00 9.38
CA LYS A 42 6.64 7.22 9.70
C LYS A 42 6.04 6.60 8.43
N THR A 43 5.60 5.35 8.54
CA THR A 43 4.91 4.63 7.47
C THR A 43 3.43 4.99 7.38
N SER A 44 2.76 4.62 6.28
CA SER A 44 1.30 4.73 6.15
C SER A 44 0.55 4.01 7.29
N ILE A 45 1.08 2.89 7.80
CA ILE A 45 0.52 2.17 8.94
C ILE A 45 0.55 3.04 10.22
N ASP A 46 1.64 3.79 10.44
CA ASP A 46 1.75 4.69 11.58
C ASP A 46 0.73 5.84 11.49
N TYR A 47 0.47 6.34 10.28
CA TYR A 47 -0.56 7.36 10.07
C TYR A 47 -1.98 6.81 10.19
N LEU A 48 -2.23 5.58 9.75
CA LEU A 48 -3.52 4.90 9.89
C LEU A 48 -3.88 4.64 11.36
N THR A 49 -2.89 4.45 12.23
CA THR A 49 -3.09 4.18 13.66
C THR A 49 -3.00 5.42 14.54
N ALA A 50 -2.60 6.58 13.99
CA ALA A 50 -2.26 7.78 14.75
C ALA A 50 -3.39 8.32 15.64
N ASN A 51 -4.66 8.10 15.27
CA ASN A 51 -5.81 8.56 16.05
C ASN A 51 -6.24 7.58 17.17
N GLY A 52 -5.57 6.43 17.30
CA GLY A 52 -5.84 5.40 18.31
C GLY A 52 -7.14 4.63 18.14
N LYS A 53 -7.87 4.82 17.04
CA LYS A 53 -9.17 4.17 16.76
C LYS A 53 -9.03 2.88 15.93
N LEU A 54 -7.94 2.74 15.19
CA LEU A 54 -7.59 1.51 14.46
C LEU A 54 -6.37 0.87 15.13
N ILE A 55 -6.45 -0.42 15.40
CA ILE A 55 -5.35 -1.24 15.92
C ILE A 55 -4.87 -2.20 14.84
N VAL A 56 -3.56 -2.42 14.72
CA VAL A 56 -3.00 -3.43 13.81
C VAL A 56 -3.14 -4.80 14.49
N GLU A 57 -3.91 -5.71 13.89
CA GLU A 57 -3.95 -7.11 14.33
C GLU A 57 -2.87 -7.94 13.63
N GLU A 58 -2.57 -7.64 12.37
CA GLU A 58 -1.56 -8.35 11.60
C GLU A 58 -0.91 -7.40 10.60
N LYS A 59 0.39 -7.54 10.37
CA LYS A 59 1.08 -6.95 9.22
C LYS A 59 2.12 -7.91 8.67
N ILE A 60 2.19 -8.03 7.36
CA ILE A 60 3.17 -8.88 6.68
C ILE A 60 3.80 -8.10 5.52
N ASN A 61 5.13 -8.12 5.47
CA ASN A 61 5.89 -7.63 4.33
C ASN A 61 5.78 -8.67 3.21
N ILE A 62 5.19 -8.27 2.10
CA ILE A 62 4.96 -9.12 0.92
C ILE A 62 5.81 -8.67 -0.27
N THR A 63 6.83 -7.82 -0.06
CA THR A 63 7.68 -7.26 -1.13
C THR A 63 8.28 -8.36 -2.01
N LYS A 64 8.76 -9.45 -1.41
CA LYS A 64 9.31 -10.60 -2.15
C LYS A 64 8.27 -11.29 -3.03
N ASN A 65 7.04 -11.42 -2.53
CA ASN A 65 5.93 -11.98 -3.30
C ASN A 65 5.55 -11.08 -4.49
N ILE A 66 5.59 -9.76 -4.29
CA ILE A 66 5.32 -8.78 -5.35
C ILE A 66 6.42 -8.82 -6.41
N LEU A 67 7.69 -8.78 -6.02
CA LEU A 67 8.82 -8.91 -6.96
C LEU A 67 8.71 -10.19 -7.79
N HIS A 68 8.46 -11.33 -7.14
CA HIS A 68 8.28 -12.60 -7.83
C HIS A 68 7.11 -12.58 -8.83
N ALA A 69 5.97 -11.99 -8.46
CA ALA A 69 4.83 -11.86 -9.35
C ALA A 69 5.12 -10.93 -10.54
N LEU A 70 5.88 -9.85 -10.33
CA LEU A 70 6.34 -8.95 -11.38
C LEU A 70 7.28 -9.68 -12.34
N ASP A 71 8.24 -10.44 -11.85
CA ASP A 71 9.17 -11.23 -12.67
C ASP A 71 8.43 -12.20 -13.59
N ILE A 72 7.48 -12.97 -13.04
CA ILE A 72 6.66 -13.91 -13.82
C ILE A 72 5.91 -13.20 -14.95
N GLN A 73 5.41 -11.99 -14.71
CA GLN A 73 4.57 -11.26 -15.67
C GLN A 73 5.38 -10.31 -16.59
N SER A 74 6.69 -10.19 -16.37
CA SER A 74 7.50 -9.14 -17.00
C SER A 74 7.55 -9.24 -18.51
N ASN A 75 7.84 -10.44 -19.03
CA ASN A 75 7.96 -10.67 -20.47
C ASN A 75 6.64 -10.39 -21.19
N THR A 76 5.53 -10.98 -20.72
CA THR A 76 4.21 -10.75 -21.30
C THR A 76 3.83 -9.27 -21.26
N ARG A 77 4.01 -8.59 -20.13
CA ARG A 77 3.67 -7.17 -20.02
C ARG A 77 4.53 -6.30 -20.94
N ALA A 78 5.82 -6.59 -21.06
CA ALA A 78 6.73 -5.88 -21.96
C ALA A 78 6.30 -6.00 -23.42
N GLU A 79 5.99 -7.22 -23.88
CA GLU A 79 5.50 -7.49 -25.25
C GLU A 79 4.19 -6.75 -25.54
N PHE A 80 3.25 -6.74 -24.59
CA PHE A 80 1.99 -6.00 -24.74
C PHE A 80 2.23 -4.49 -24.85
N ILE A 81 3.14 -3.94 -24.04
CA ILE A 81 3.48 -2.51 -24.11
C ILE A 81 4.13 -2.18 -25.46
N GLU A 82 5.10 -2.98 -25.90
CA GLU A 82 5.77 -2.77 -27.19
C GLU A 82 4.79 -2.83 -28.36
N ARG A 83 3.85 -3.78 -28.32
CA ARG A 83 2.89 -4.01 -29.41
C ARG A 83 1.76 -2.98 -29.47
N TYR A 84 1.27 -2.50 -28.33
CA TYR A 84 0.01 -1.73 -28.27
C TYR A 84 0.16 -0.29 -27.79
N VAL A 85 1.32 0.10 -27.23
CA VAL A 85 1.56 1.45 -26.71
C VAL A 85 2.50 2.21 -27.64
N ARG A 86 2.19 3.47 -27.94
CA ARG A 86 3.03 4.32 -28.80
C ARG A 86 4.41 4.50 -28.17
N PRO A 87 5.51 4.54 -28.93
CA PRO A 87 6.88 4.58 -28.38
C PRO A 87 7.13 5.65 -27.31
N ARG A 88 6.53 6.84 -27.45
CA ARG A 88 6.67 7.96 -26.51
C ARG A 88 6.00 7.72 -25.14
N GLU A 89 5.07 6.78 -25.07
CA GLU A 89 4.29 6.46 -23.86
C GLU A 89 4.76 5.17 -23.20
N GLN A 90 5.56 4.35 -23.89
CA GLN A 90 5.96 3.02 -23.42
C GLN A 90 6.68 3.08 -22.07
N GLU A 91 7.53 4.08 -21.83
CA GLU A 91 8.23 4.23 -20.56
C GLU A 91 7.26 4.40 -19.38
N TYR A 92 6.22 5.24 -19.54
CA TYR A 92 5.20 5.43 -18.53
C TYR A 92 4.42 4.13 -18.24
N PHE A 93 4.05 3.39 -19.29
CA PHE A 93 3.37 2.11 -19.12
C PHE A 93 4.27 1.04 -18.50
N ARG A 94 5.58 1.05 -18.78
CA ARG A 94 6.54 0.16 -18.11
C ARG A 94 6.62 0.46 -16.62
N LEU A 95 6.69 1.74 -16.25
CA LEU A 95 6.66 2.18 -14.86
C LEU A 95 5.37 1.72 -14.16
N PHE A 96 4.21 1.95 -14.78
CA PHE A 96 2.93 1.53 -14.25
C PHE A 96 2.82 0.00 -14.11
N ALA A 97 3.37 -0.75 -15.07
CA ALA A 97 3.43 -2.21 -15.03
C ALA A 97 4.44 -2.76 -14.02
N GLY A 98 5.25 -1.90 -13.37
CA GLY A 98 6.25 -2.31 -12.39
C GLY A 98 7.32 -3.23 -12.95
N LEU A 99 7.70 -3.05 -14.21
CA LEU A 99 8.67 -3.93 -14.85
C LEU A 99 10.08 -3.81 -14.22
N PRO A 100 10.90 -4.87 -14.30
CA PRO A 100 12.32 -4.81 -13.96
C PRO A 100 13.02 -3.61 -14.61
N GLY A 101 13.88 -2.95 -13.84
CA GLY A 101 14.59 -1.74 -14.25
C GLY A 101 13.81 -0.43 -14.06
N THR A 102 12.53 -0.48 -13.68
CA THR A 102 11.78 0.72 -13.28
C THR A 102 12.11 1.14 -11.85
N GLN A 103 11.92 2.43 -11.54
CA GLN A 103 12.19 2.96 -10.20
C GLN A 103 11.43 2.21 -9.09
N MET A 104 10.17 1.84 -9.33
CA MET A 104 9.36 1.11 -8.35
C MET A 104 9.90 -0.31 -8.12
N TYR A 105 10.24 -1.04 -9.19
CA TYR A 105 10.82 -2.38 -9.08
C TYR A 105 12.17 -2.32 -8.35
N ASN A 106 13.07 -1.44 -8.79
CA ASN A 106 14.39 -1.30 -8.20
C ASN A 106 14.31 -0.87 -6.73
N GLY A 107 13.42 0.06 -6.40
CA GLY A 107 13.20 0.45 -5.01
C GLY A 107 12.73 -0.70 -4.12
N MET A 108 11.86 -1.59 -4.65
CA MET A 108 11.46 -2.80 -3.93
C MET A 108 12.59 -3.83 -3.81
N TYR A 109 13.39 -3.98 -4.87
CA TYR A 109 14.53 -4.89 -4.89
C TYR A 109 15.64 -4.46 -3.93
N GLU A 110 15.95 -3.17 -3.90
CA GLU A 110 16.97 -2.56 -3.04
C GLU A 110 16.47 -2.31 -1.60
N GLY A 111 15.15 -2.38 -1.39
CA GLY A 111 14.51 -2.26 -0.08
C GLY A 111 14.17 -0.83 0.36
N SER A 112 14.39 0.17 -0.50
CA SER A 112 13.95 1.57 -0.27
C SER A 112 12.44 1.74 -0.42
N ILE A 113 11.76 0.77 -1.03
CA ILE A 113 10.30 0.62 -1.07
C ILE A 113 9.96 -0.77 -0.54
N GLN A 114 8.91 -0.86 0.26
CA GLN A 114 8.38 -2.13 0.74
C GLN A 114 6.89 -2.21 0.48
N TYR A 115 6.42 -3.39 0.14
CA TYR A 115 5.01 -3.68 0.00
C TYR A 115 4.51 -4.43 1.23
N TRP A 116 3.48 -3.89 1.88
CA TRP A 116 2.92 -4.44 3.10
C TRP A 116 1.44 -4.71 2.92
N ARG A 117 0.97 -5.82 3.50
CA ARG A 117 -0.45 -5.99 3.81
C ARG A 117 -0.66 -5.91 5.31
N ALA A 118 -1.75 -5.30 5.73
CA ALA A 118 -2.12 -5.18 7.13
C ALA A 118 -3.61 -5.37 7.36
N VAL A 119 -3.93 -5.96 8.50
CA VAL A 119 -5.29 -6.13 9.03
C VAL A 119 -5.42 -5.20 10.22
N PHE A 120 -6.36 -4.28 10.13
CA PHE A 120 -6.72 -3.37 11.20
C PHE A 120 -8.07 -3.74 11.79
N ARG A 121 -8.24 -3.49 13.07
CA ARG A 121 -9.55 -3.58 13.75
C ARG A 121 -9.90 -2.26 14.40
N LYS A 122 -11.19 -1.90 14.36
CA LYS A 122 -11.70 -0.74 15.12
C LYS A 122 -11.64 -1.05 16.62
N LYS A 123 -10.99 -0.18 17.39
CA LYS A 123 -10.96 -0.24 18.84
C LYS A 123 -12.38 -0.09 19.38
N THR A 124 -12.80 -1.02 20.23
CA THR A 124 -14.09 -0.92 20.93
C THR A 124 -13.92 0.03 22.11
N THR A 125 -14.71 1.09 22.13
CA THR A 125 -14.83 1.93 23.33
C THR A 125 -15.82 1.25 24.26
N THR A 126 -15.33 0.58 25.30
CA THR A 126 -16.19 0.19 26.42
C THR A 126 -16.60 1.48 27.13
N ILE A 127 -17.89 1.84 27.05
CA ILE A 127 -18.45 2.84 27.96
C ILE A 127 -18.61 2.11 29.30
N PRO A 128 -17.93 2.53 30.39
CA PRO A 128 -18.20 1.96 31.69
C PRO A 128 -19.65 2.28 32.05
N ILE A 129 -20.42 1.23 32.34
CA ILE A 129 -21.74 1.39 32.95
C ILE A 129 -21.45 1.82 34.39
N ILE A 130 -21.79 3.07 34.72
CA ILE A 130 -21.75 3.63 36.08
C ILE A 130 -23.07 3.29 36.76
#